data_AF-A0A370DR90-F1
#
_entry.id   AF-A0A370DR90-F1
#
_cell.length_a   1.000
_cell.length_b   1.000
_cell.length_c   1.000
_cell.angle_alpha   90.00
_cell.angle_beta   90.00
_cell.angle_gamma   90.00
#
_symmetry.space_group_name_H-M   'P 1'
#
loop_
_entity.id
_entity.type
_entity.pdbx_description
1 polymer ?
#
loop_
_entity_poly.entity_id
_entity_poly.type
_entity_poly.pdbx_seq_one_letter_code
_entity_poly.pdbx_strand_id
1 'polypeptide(L)' 'MKQEYSDWVCAPAAKLDVTAQEAAEARQVQLTKPPGALGQLETIAIRLAGLQGCVCPTSADYANSGDT' A
#
# COMPACT_ATOMS: atom_id res chain seq x y z
N MET A 1 1.61 -17.32 -36.91
CA MET A 1 2.23 -16.74 -35.70
C MET A 1 1.49 -15.44 -35.36
N LYS A 2 0.41 -15.52 -34.57
CA LYS A 2 -0.20 -14.39 -33.86
C LYS A 2 -0.75 -14.98 -32.58
N GLN A 3 -0.08 -14.72 -31.45
CA GLN A 3 -0.60 -15.12 -30.15
C GLN A 3 -1.78 -14.19 -29.82
N GLU A 4 -2.94 -14.78 -29.58
CA GLU A 4 -4.11 -14.08 -29.04
C GLU A 4 -3.85 -13.83 -27.56
N TYR A 5 -3.36 -12.64 -27.23
CA TYR A 5 -3.14 -12.26 -25.83
C TYR A 5 -4.50 -11.93 -25.20
N SER A 6 -4.80 -12.54 -24.07
CA SER A 6 -6.11 -12.37 -23.40
C SER A 6 -6.33 -10.95 -22.87
N ASP A 7 -7.58 -10.47 -22.93
CA ASP A 7 -7.98 -9.10 -22.57
C ASP A 7 -7.56 -8.65 -21.16
N TRP A 8 -7.38 -9.59 -20.22
CA TRP A 8 -6.98 -9.29 -18.83
C TRP A 8 -5.59 -8.66 -18.72
N VAL A 9 -4.77 -8.77 -19.76
CA VAL A 9 -3.38 -8.30 -19.74
C VAL A 9 -3.31 -6.85 -20.23
N CYS A 10 -4.18 -6.51 -21.17
CA CYS A 10 -4.37 -5.13 -21.59
C CYS A 10 -5.25 -4.35 -20.60
N ALA A 11 -5.81 -5.03 -19.58
CA ALA A 11 -6.60 -4.37 -18.55
C ALA A 11 -5.71 -3.37 -17.78
N PRO A 12 -6.19 -2.13 -17.57
CA PRO A 12 -5.45 -1.14 -16.81
C PRO A 12 -5.29 -1.60 -15.36
N ALA A 13 -4.13 -1.31 -14.78
CA ALA A 13 -3.92 -1.52 -13.35
C ALA A 13 -4.93 -0.71 -12.53
N ALA A 14 -5.33 -1.26 -11.38
CA ALA A 14 -6.18 -0.55 -10.43
C ALA A 14 -5.51 0.78 -10.02
N LYS A 15 -6.33 1.84 -9.91
CA LYS A 15 -5.87 3.13 -9.42
C LYS A 15 -5.56 3.02 -7.93
N LEU A 16 -4.61 3.83 -7.48
CA LEU A 16 -4.30 3.98 -6.05
C LEU A 16 -5.49 4.56 -5.31
N ASP A 17 -5.76 4.04 -4.12
CA ASP A 17 -6.71 4.63 -3.19
C ASP A 17 -6.07 5.84 -2.50
N VAL A 18 -6.42 7.03 -2.98
CA VAL A 18 -5.91 8.30 -2.45
C VAL A 18 -6.38 8.53 -1.01
N THR A 19 -7.60 8.10 -0.67
CA THR A 19 -8.15 8.22 0.69
C THR A 19 -7.32 7.40 1.68
N ALA A 20 -6.93 6.19 1.28
CA ALA A 20 -6.07 5.33 2.09
C ALA A 20 -4.65 5.92 2.25
N GLN A 21 -4.11 6.58 1.22
CA GLN A 21 -2.82 7.29 1.33
C GLN A 21 -2.89 8.45 2.32
N GLU A 22 -3.89 9.32 2.20
CA GLU A 22 -4.09 10.48 3.08
C GLU A 22 -4.29 10.04 4.54
N ALA A 23 -5.09 8.99 4.76
CA ALA A 23 -5.30 8.41 6.08
C ALA A 23 -4.01 7.80 6.66
N ALA A 24 -3.18 7.15 5.83
CA ALA A 24 -1.89 6.61 6.26
C ALA A 24 -0.90 7.72 6.61
N GLU A 25 -0.88 8.82 5.85
CA GLU A 25 -0.07 10.00 6.15
C GLU A 25 -0.48 10.64 7.49
N ALA A 26 -1.78 10.87 7.70
CA ALA A 26 -2.30 11.39 8.95
C ALA A 26 -1.96 10.49 10.15
N ARG A 27 -1.99 9.16 9.97
CA ARG A 27 -1.58 8.20 11.00
C ARG A 27 -0.09 8.30 11.32
N GLN A 28 0.78 8.44 10.31
CA GLN A 28 2.23 8.53 10.52
C GLN A 28 2.62 9.76 11.38
N VAL A 29 1.87 10.86 11.26
CA VAL A 29 2.06 12.09 12.04
C VAL A 29 1.63 11.94 13.51
N GLN A 30 0.69 11.05 13.82
CA GLN A 30 0.20 10.83 15.19
C GLN A 30 1.04 9.84 16.01
N LEU A 31 1.99 9.16 15.39
CA LEU A 31 2.87 8.22 16.09
C LEU A 31 3.82 8.98 17.02
N THR A 32 4.24 8.35 18.12
CA THR A 32 5.14 8.94 19.14
C THR A 32 6.57 9.21 18.64
N LYS A 33 6.82 9.05 17.35
CA LYS A 33 8.06 9.40 16.69
C LYS A 33 8.02 10.87 16.24
N PRO A 34 9.16 11.57 16.17
CA PRO A 34 9.20 12.82 15.45
C PRO A 34 8.85 12.57 13.97
N PRO A 35 8.19 13.53 13.29
CA PRO A 35 7.90 13.42 11.86
C PRO A 35 9.16 13.11 11.05
N GLY A 36 9.09 12.14 10.15
CA GLY A 36 10.23 11.75 9.31
C GLY A 36 11.31 10.89 10.00
N ALA A 37 11.12 10.49 11.26
CA ALA A 37 12.09 9.65 11.98
C ALA A 37 12.37 8.30 11.32
N LEU A 38 11.39 7.74 10.60
CA LEU A 38 11.56 6.48 9.86
C LEU A 38 11.93 6.71 8.39
N GLY A 39 11.99 7.97 7.95
CA GLY A 39 12.39 8.37 6.60
C GLY A 39 11.65 7.60 5.50
N GLN A 40 12.40 6.81 4.72
CA GLN A 40 11.87 6.03 3.59
C GLN A 40 10.77 5.03 3.98
N LEU A 41 10.78 4.51 5.21
CA LEU A 41 9.77 3.56 5.66
C LEU A 41 8.37 4.20 5.73
N GLU A 42 8.29 5.50 6.00
CA GLU A 42 7.03 6.26 6.02
C GLU A 42 6.47 6.37 4.62
N THR A 43 7.32 6.72 3.65
CA THR A 43 6.96 6.82 2.23
C THR A 43 6.51 5.47 1.69
N ILE A 44 7.20 4.39 2.04
CA ILE A 44 6.85 3.03 1.62
C ILE A 44 5.50 2.62 2.22
N ALA A 45 5.27 2.89 3.51
CA ALA A 45 4.00 2.59 4.16
C ALA A 45 2.82 3.37 3.54
N ILE A 46 2.97 4.67 3.28
CA ILE A 46 1.93 5.48 2.63
C ILE A 46 1.64 4.96 1.22
N ARG A 47 2.68 4.63 0.44
CA ARG A 47 2.52 4.10 -0.91
C ARG A 47 1.82 2.73 -0.91
N LEU A 48 2.19 1.85 0.01
CA LEU A 48 1.54 0.55 0.18
C LEU A 48 0.09 0.69 0.63
N ALA A 49 -0.22 1.67 1.48
CA ALA A 49 -1.59 1.93 1.91
C ALA A 49 -2.51 2.26 0.72
N GLY A 50 -2.04 3.08 -0.22
CA GLY A 50 -2.78 3.36 -1.46
C GLY A 50 -2.88 2.18 -2.42
N LEU A 51 -1.87 1.31 -2.46
CA LEU A 51 -1.88 0.10 -3.29
C LEU A 51 -2.82 -0.98 -2.74
N GLN A 52 -2.89 -1.10 -1.41
CA GLN A 52 -3.68 -2.12 -0.71
C GLN A 52 -5.07 -1.61 -0.30
N GLY A 53 -5.36 -0.31 -0.43
CA GLY A 53 -6.58 0.31 0.11
C GLY A 53 -6.68 0.19 1.63
N CYS A 54 -5.54 0.07 2.34
CA CYS A 54 -5.49 -0.21 3.77
C CYS A 54 -4.54 0.77 4.47
N VAL A 55 -5.06 1.51 5.44
CA VAL A 55 -4.30 2.52 6.19
C VAL A 55 -3.06 1.94 6.92
N CYS A 56 -3.14 0.68 7.33
CA CYS A 56 -2.03 -0.06 7.92
C CYS A 56 -1.61 -1.18 6.96
N PRO A 57 -0.68 -0.94 6.02
CA PRO A 57 -0.28 -1.96 5.07
C PRO A 57 0.41 -3.12 5.77
N THR A 58 0.16 -4.33 5.29
CA THR A 58 0.79 -5.56 5.79
C THR A 58 1.61 -6.20 4.67
N SER A 59 2.70 -6.88 5.03
CA SER A 59 3.37 -7.82 4.14
C SER A 59 2.61 -9.14 4.15
N ALA A 60 2.46 -9.78 2.99
CA ALA A 60 1.64 -10.98 2.81
C ALA A 60 2.02 -12.14 3.75
N ASP A 61 3.29 -12.23 4.15
CA ASP A 61 3.79 -13.24 5.09
C ASP A 61 3.28 -13.03 6.52
N TYR A 62 3.03 -11.77 6.92
CA TYR A 62 2.50 -11.43 8.24
C TYR A 62 0.96 -11.34 8.28
N ALA A 63 0.29 -11.25 7.12
CA ALA A 63 -1.16 -11.24 7.05
C ALA A 63 -1.79 -12.64 7.27
N ASN A 64 -1.03 -13.71 7.05
CA ASN A 64 -1.49 -15.11 7.15
C ASN A 64 -0.89 -15.87 8.34
N SER A 65 0.11 -15.31 9.02
CA SER A 65 0.59 -15.82 10.31
C SER A 65 -0.43 -15.41 11.37
N GLY A 66 -1.43 -16.25 11.62
CA GLY A 66 -2.49 -16.04 12.61
C GLY A 66 -2.00 -16.03 14.06
N ASP A 67 -1.04 -15.18 14.38
CA ASP A 67 -0.52 -14.93 15.72
C ASP A 67 -0.90 -13.51 16.16
N THR A 68 -2.21 -13.24 16.16
CA THR A 68 -2.92 -12.26 17.02
C THR A 68 -4.41 -12.55 16.99
#